data_AF-A0A1E7NF30-F1
#
_entry.id   AF-A0A1E7NF30-F1
#
_cell.length_a   1.000
_cell.length_b   1.000
_cell.length_c   1.000
_cell.angle_alpha   90.00
_cell.angle_beta   90.00
_cell.angle_gamma   90.00
#
_symmetry.space_group_name_H-M   'P 1'
#
loop_
_entity.id
_entity.type
_entity.pdbx_description
1 polymer ?
#
loop_
_entity_poly.entity_id
_entity_poly.type
_entity_poly.pdbx_seq_one_letter_code
_entity_poly.pdbx_strand_id
1 'polypeptide(L)'
;MLLDHPAVLTVLATRPAAAPATLTLIERGITVLREDGVPLADALAVLNPVVMWTLGRTLSEVGETPHHEGTEPRPEQLSALDRTTCPHLARAFGTGEGLDSERRFHRTLRNLLAGYAAESDVTEGAGNRPANAPG
;
A
#
# COMPACT_ATOMS: atom_id res chain seq x y z
N MET A 1 6.00 15.12 4.98
CA MET A 1 7.31 14.53 4.62
C MET A 1 7.36 14.04 3.18
N LEU A 2 6.47 13.16 2.69
CA LEU A 2 6.44 12.77 1.27
C LEU A 2 5.61 13.72 0.38
N LEU A 3 4.44 14.14 0.85
CA LEU A 3 3.59 15.12 0.14
C LEU A 3 4.23 16.51 0.05
N ASP A 4 5.14 16.83 0.97
CA ASP A 4 5.92 18.09 0.94
C ASP A 4 7.09 18.04 -0.07
N HIS A 5 7.44 16.84 -0.58
CA HIS A 5 8.57 16.61 -1.47
C HIS A 5 8.23 15.63 -2.61
N PRO A 6 7.22 15.93 -3.46
CA PRO A 6 6.70 15.01 -4.48
C PRO A 6 7.77 14.57 -5.50
N ALA A 7 8.71 15.45 -5.85
CA ALA A 7 9.80 15.13 -6.79
C ALA A 7 10.73 14.00 -6.31
N VAL A 8 10.80 13.74 -5.00
CA VAL A 8 11.60 12.65 -4.42
C VAL A 8 10.92 11.29 -4.57
N LEU A 9 9.59 11.23 -4.77
CA LEU A 9 8.84 9.98 -4.84
C LEU A 9 9.29 9.08 -5.99
N THR A 10 9.50 9.65 -7.18
CA THR A 10 9.99 8.90 -8.34
C THR A 10 11.36 8.29 -8.08
N VAL A 11 12.25 9.02 -7.40
CA VAL A 11 13.58 8.51 -7.04
C VAL A 11 13.48 7.38 -6.02
N LEU A 12 12.64 7.54 -5.00
CA LEU A 12 12.42 6.50 -3.98
C LEU A 12 11.76 5.23 -4.56
N ALA A 13 10.86 5.38 -5.52
CA ALA A 13 10.14 4.27 -6.14
C ALA A 13 11.01 3.45 -7.11
N THR A 14 12.08 4.04 -7.66
CA THR A 14 12.86 3.43 -8.76
C THR A 14 14.31 3.12 -8.40
N ARG A 15 14.85 3.65 -7.29
CA ARG A 15 16.21 3.34 -6.86
C ARG A 15 16.23 2.24 -5.80
N PRO A 16 17.20 1.31 -5.87
CA PRO A 16 17.44 0.35 -4.79
C PRO A 16 17.62 1.08 -3.46
N ALA A 17 16.98 0.57 -2.41
CA ALA A 17 17.05 1.09 -1.05
C ALA A 17 18.41 0.80 -0.38
N ALA A 18 19.50 1.28 -0.98
CA ALA A 18 20.87 1.04 -0.53
C ALA A 18 21.52 2.24 0.16
N ALA A 19 20.84 3.40 0.20
CA ALA A 19 21.35 4.57 0.90
C ALA A 19 21.34 4.33 2.43
N PRO A 20 22.36 4.77 3.18
CA PRO A 20 22.47 4.51 4.62
C PRO A 20 21.26 4.96 5.44
N ALA A 21 20.68 6.12 5.10
CA ALA A 21 19.48 6.62 5.76
C ALA A 21 18.26 5.73 5.49
N THR A 22 18.12 5.21 4.28
CA THR A 22 17.03 4.29 3.91
C THR A 22 17.17 2.95 4.62
N LEU A 23 18.39 2.40 4.69
CA LEU A 23 18.66 1.17 5.44
C LEU A 23 18.35 1.34 6.93
N THR A 24 18.71 2.48 7.52
CA THR A 24 18.37 2.81 8.91
C THR A 24 16.86 2.87 9.14
N LEU A 25 16.11 3.44 8.18
CA LEU A 25 14.66 3.51 8.26
C LEU A 25 14.01 2.12 8.16
N ILE A 26 14.49 1.29 7.23
CA ILE A 26 14.05 -0.10 7.07
C ILE A 26 14.32 -0.89 8.35
N GLU A 27 15.52 -0.78 8.91
CA GLU A 27 15.91 -1.47 10.15
C GLU A 27 14.99 -1.09 11.31
N ARG A 28 14.65 0.19 11.46
CA ARG A 28 13.67 0.63 12.48
C ARG A 28 12.30 0.01 12.27
N GLY A 29 11.82 -0.07 11.03
CA GLY A 29 10.55 -0.71 10.71
C GLY A 29 10.55 -2.20 11.04
N ILE A 30 11.63 -2.90 10.73
CA ILE A 30 11.81 -4.31 11.08
C ILE A 30 11.86 -4.46 12.61
N THR A 31 12.60 -3.60 13.31
CA THR A 31 12.74 -3.66 14.78
C THR A 31 11.38 -3.57 15.47
N VAL A 32 10.51 -2.64 15.05
CA VAL A 32 9.15 -2.52 15.59
C VAL A 32 8.36 -3.83 15.46
N LEU A 33 8.42 -4.47 14.29
CA LEU A 33 7.72 -5.74 14.07
C LEU A 33 8.33 -6.88 14.90
N ARG A 34 9.66 -6.89 15.04
CA ARG A 34 10.38 -7.90 15.83
C ARG A 34 10.10 -7.78 17.33
N GLU A 35 9.98 -6.56 17.85
CA GLU A 35 9.64 -6.29 19.25
C GLU A 35 8.22 -6.78 19.60
N ASP A 36 7.30 -6.77 18.63
CA ASP A 36 5.96 -7.35 18.75
C ASP A 36 5.90 -8.87 18.46
N GLY A 37 7.06 -9.53 18.30
CA GLY A 37 7.15 -10.98 18.15
C GLY A 37 7.04 -11.51 16.72
N VAL A 38 6.91 -10.65 15.70
CA VAL A 38 6.81 -11.08 14.30
C VAL A 38 8.12 -11.75 13.86
N PRO A 39 8.09 -12.93 13.23
CA PRO A 39 9.28 -13.56 12.65
C PRO A 39 9.99 -12.65 11.63
N LEU A 40 11.32 -12.73 11.52
CA LEU A 40 12.08 -11.85 10.60
C LEU A 40 11.65 -12.01 9.13
N ALA A 41 11.38 -13.23 8.69
CA ALA A 41 10.90 -13.49 7.34
C ALA A 41 9.59 -12.75 7.06
N ASP A 42 8.64 -12.81 8.00
CA ASP A 42 7.34 -12.15 7.90
C ASP A 42 7.49 -10.63 7.99
N ALA A 43 8.36 -10.13 8.87
CA ALA A 43 8.66 -8.70 8.99
C ALA A 43 9.19 -8.11 7.68
N LEU A 44 10.09 -8.83 6.99
CA LEU A 44 10.58 -8.44 5.66
C LEU A 44 9.47 -8.55 4.59
N ALA A 45 8.65 -9.60 4.66
CA ALA A 45 7.56 -9.85 3.72
C ALA A 45 6.45 -8.80 3.80
N VAL A 46 6.14 -8.25 4.97
CA VAL A 46 5.12 -7.21 5.15
C VAL A 46 5.65 -5.80 4.87
N LEU A 47 6.89 -5.49 5.29
CA LEU A 47 7.41 -4.13 5.23
C LEU A 47 7.58 -3.65 3.79
N ASN A 48 8.14 -4.50 2.91
CA ASN A 48 8.40 -4.11 1.53
C ASN A 48 7.11 -3.75 0.75
N PRO A 49 6.05 -4.58 0.76
CA PRO A 49 4.77 -4.26 0.12
C PRO A 49 4.07 -3.03 0.72
N VAL A 50 4.10 -2.85 2.04
CA VAL A 50 3.53 -1.66 2.70
C VAL A 50 4.24 -0.39 2.22
N VAL A 51 5.57 -0.40 2.17
CA VAL A 51 6.36 0.74 1.67
C VAL A 51 6.06 1.01 0.21
N MET A 52 6.09 -0.02 -0.64
CA MET A 52 5.85 0.13 -2.09
C MET A 52 4.43 0.61 -2.38
N TRP A 53 3.43 0.10 -1.66
CA TRP A 53 2.06 0.57 -1.79
C TRP A 53 1.92 2.03 -1.34
N THR A 54 2.54 2.41 -0.23
CA THR A 54 2.54 3.79 0.27
C THR A 54 3.17 4.74 -0.75
N LEU A 55 4.34 4.38 -1.29
CA LEU A 55 5.02 5.16 -2.33
C LEU A 55 4.16 5.29 -3.58
N GLY A 56 3.64 4.19 -4.12
CA GLY A 56 2.81 4.19 -5.31
C GLY A 56 1.52 4.99 -5.13
N ARG A 57 0.87 4.88 -3.96
CA ARG A 57 -0.34 5.66 -3.67
C ARG A 57 -0.03 7.15 -3.56
N THR A 58 1.09 7.52 -2.96
CA THR A 58 1.50 8.93 -2.85
C THR A 58 1.86 9.48 -4.23
N LEU A 59 2.59 8.72 -5.05
CA LEU A 59 2.89 9.07 -6.43
C LEU A 59 1.61 9.24 -7.27
N SER A 60 0.59 8.41 -7.07
CA SER A 60 -0.71 8.59 -7.73
C SER A 60 -1.48 9.83 -7.27
N GLU A 61 -1.15 10.42 -6.12
CA GLU A 61 -1.85 11.59 -5.58
C GLU A 61 -1.29 12.90 -6.09
N VAL A 62 0.05 12.98 -6.13
CA VAL A 62 0.79 14.23 -6.37
C VAL A 62 1.84 14.09 -7.46
N GLY A 63 1.98 12.90 -8.04
CA GLY A 63 2.93 12.66 -9.11
C GLY A 63 2.41 13.23 -10.42
N GLU A 64 3.24 14.02 -11.06
CA GLU A 64 3.06 14.43 -12.44
C GLU A 64 3.76 13.42 -13.35
N THR A 65 3.12 13.08 -14.47
CA THR A 65 3.79 12.26 -15.49
C THR A 65 4.69 13.18 -16.31
N PRO A 66 6.02 12.97 -16.34
CA PRO A 66 6.91 13.84 -17.08
C PRO A 66 6.49 13.95 -18.55
N HIS A 67 6.55 15.16 -19.10
CA HIS A 67 6.15 15.48 -20.49
C HIS A 67 4.64 15.35 -20.79
N HIS A 68 3.81 15.18 -19.76
CA HIS A 68 2.35 15.07 -19.89
C HIS A 68 1.64 16.02 -18.92
N GLU A 69 2.30 17.12 -18.53
CA GLU A 69 1.78 18.10 -17.60
C GLU A 69 0.50 18.75 -18.17
N GLY A 70 -0.59 18.79 -17.39
CA GLY A 70 -1.86 19.38 -17.81
C GLY A 70 -2.73 18.47 -18.68
N THR A 71 -2.35 17.20 -18.86
CA THR A 71 -3.17 16.19 -19.54
C THR A 71 -4.15 15.47 -18.60
N GLU A 72 -4.16 15.85 -17.32
CA GLU A 72 -5.04 15.25 -16.31
C GLU A 72 -6.51 15.44 -16.69
N PRO A 73 -7.36 14.41 -16.50
CA PRO A 73 -8.79 14.54 -16.72
C PRO A 73 -9.36 15.61 -15.78
N ARG A 74 -10.16 16.52 -16.35
CA ARG A 74 -10.85 17.51 -15.53
C ARG A 74 -11.98 16.86 -14.72
N PRO A 75 -12.25 17.30 -13.48
CA PRO A 75 -13.30 16.73 -12.64
C PRO A 75 -14.68 16.67 -13.32
N GLU A 76 -15.01 17.64 -14.16
CA GLU A 76 -16.24 17.68 -14.94
C GLU A 76 -16.33 16.54 -15.97
N GLN A 77 -15.21 16.07 -16.52
CA GLN A 77 -15.19 14.94 -17.46
C GLN A 77 -15.52 13.62 -16.75
N LEU A 78 -15.04 13.45 -15.51
CA LEU A 78 -15.31 12.27 -14.69
C LEU A 78 -16.75 12.27 -14.15
N SER A 79 -17.31 13.46 -13.90
CA SER A 79 -18.69 13.63 -13.46
C SER A 79 -19.71 13.39 -14.58
N ALA A 80 -19.28 13.50 -15.85
CA ALA A 80 -20.11 13.32 -17.04
C ALA A 80 -20.05 11.90 -17.64
N LEU A 81 -19.49 10.92 -16.93
CA LEU A 81 -19.40 9.55 -17.41
C LEU A 81 -20.79 8.94 -17.72
N ASP A 82 -20.87 8.27 -18.86
CA ASP A 82 -22.07 7.55 -19.28
C ASP A 82 -22.33 6.35 -18.36
N ARG A 83 -23.53 6.32 -17.76
CA ARG A 83 -23.95 5.27 -16.83
C ARG A 83 -24.18 3.92 -17.51
N THR A 84 -24.43 3.90 -18.81
CA THR A 84 -24.64 2.65 -19.55
C THR A 84 -23.34 1.89 -19.76
N THR A 85 -22.22 2.61 -19.90
CA THR A 85 -20.88 2.03 -20.12
C THR A 85 -20.07 1.92 -18.83
N CYS A 86 -20.19 2.90 -17.93
CA CYS A 86 -19.40 3.01 -16.70
C CYS A 86 -20.27 3.19 -15.44
N PRO A 87 -21.19 2.26 -15.11
CA PRO A 87 -22.21 2.45 -14.08
C PRO A 87 -21.63 2.72 -12.68
N HIS A 88 -20.58 1.99 -12.28
CA HIS A 88 -19.95 2.15 -10.96
C HIS A 88 -19.15 3.44 -10.84
N LEU A 89 -18.39 3.79 -11.89
CA LEU A 89 -17.60 5.02 -11.90
C LEU A 89 -18.50 6.25 -11.97
N ALA A 90 -19.53 6.24 -12.82
CA ALA A 90 -20.51 7.31 -12.89
C ALA A 90 -21.23 7.53 -11.55
N ARG A 91 -21.52 6.46 -10.80
CA ARG A 91 -22.04 6.57 -9.43
C ARG A 91 -21.00 7.14 -8.47
N ALA A 92 -19.77 6.62 -8.46
CA ALA A 92 -18.71 7.08 -7.57
C ALA A 92 -18.42 8.57 -7.77
N PHE A 93 -18.22 9.01 -9.02
CA PHE A 93 -17.97 10.43 -9.33
C PHE A 93 -19.22 11.31 -9.17
N GLY A 94 -20.42 10.79 -9.42
CA GLY A 94 -21.66 11.54 -9.22
C GLY A 94 -22.06 11.73 -7.75
N THR A 95 -21.59 10.89 -6.83
CA THR A 95 -21.98 10.91 -5.41
C THR A 95 -20.82 11.17 -4.45
N GLY A 96 -19.57 11.08 -4.92
CA GLY A 96 -18.39 11.04 -4.07
C GLY A 96 -18.17 9.70 -3.36
N GLU A 97 -19.02 8.70 -3.58
CA GLU A 97 -18.94 7.40 -2.89
C GLU A 97 -17.60 6.73 -3.16
N GLY A 98 -16.87 6.40 -2.09
CA GLY A 98 -15.58 5.75 -2.17
C GLY A 98 -14.47 6.64 -2.75
N LEU A 99 -14.67 7.96 -2.84
CA LEU A 99 -13.67 8.90 -3.36
C LEU A 99 -12.86 9.63 -2.28
N ASP A 100 -13.14 9.41 -1.01
CA ASP A 100 -12.31 9.92 0.09
C ASP A 100 -10.92 9.25 0.07
N SER A 101 -9.89 10.05 -0.22
CA SER A 101 -8.51 9.58 -0.38
C SER A 101 -7.86 9.16 0.93
N GLU A 102 -8.06 9.93 2.00
CA GLU A 102 -7.49 9.66 3.33
C GLU A 102 -8.12 8.41 3.93
N ARG A 103 -9.45 8.32 3.89
CA ARG A 103 -10.18 7.14 4.39
C ARG A 103 -9.80 5.88 3.62
N ARG A 104 -9.59 5.98 2.30
CA ARG A 104 -9.08 4.87 1.48
C ARG A 104 -7.66 4.48 1.89
N PHE A 105 -6.79 5.45 2.12
CA PHE A 105 -5.42 5.18 2.54
C PHE A 105 -5.37 4.36 3.83
N HIS A 106 -6.01 4.85 4.90
CA HIS A 106 -6.03 4.15 6.19
C HIS A 106 -6.74 2.80 6.15
N ARG A 107 -7.80 2.67 5.33
CA ARG A 107 -8.49 1.39 5.16
C ARG A 107 -7.59 0.36 4.48
N THR A 108 -6.92 0.73 3.40
CA THR A 108 -6.06 -0.21 2.67
C THR A 108 -4.85 -0.63 3.50
N LEU A 109 -4.22 0.29 4.23
CA LEU A 109 -3.10 -0.06 5.11
C LEU A 109 -3.52 -1.07 6.17
N ARG A 110 -4.67 -0.89 6.82
CA ARG A 110 -5.22 -1.87 7.78
C ARG A 110 -5.48 -3.22 7.12
N ASN A 111 -6.04 -3.24 5.92
CA ASN A 111 -6.32 -4.49 5.21
C ASN A 111 -5.04 -5.24 4.85
N LEU A 112 -3.99 -4.54 4.39
CA LEU A 112 -2.71 -5.15 4.09
C LEU A 112 -2.13 -5.81 5.34
N LEU A 113 -2.03 -5.06 6.44
CA LEU A 113 -1.49 -5.58 7.71
C LEU A 113 -2.31 -6.73 8.27
N ALA A 114 -3.65 -6.64 8.24
CA ALA A 114 -4.54 -7.70 8.69
C ALA A 114 -4.41 -8.99 7.85
N GLY A 115 -4.17 -8.85 6.54
CA GLY A 115 -3.91 -9.98 5.64
C GLY A 115 -2.64 -10.75 6.04
N TYR A 116 -1.55 -10.03 6.28
CA TYR A 116 -0.30 -10.64 6.74
C TYR A 116 -0.45 -11.31 8.11
N ALA A 117 -1.10 -10.65 9.07
CA ALA A 117 -1.34 -11.21 10.39
C ALA A 117 -2.13 -12.53 10.31
N ALA A 118 -3.16 -12.58 9.49
CA ALA A 118 -3.96 -13.79 9.29
C ALA A 118 -3.16 -14.95 8.67
N GLU A 119 -2.21 -14.69 7.77
CA GLU A 119 -1.35 -15.73 7.18
C GLU A 119 -0.29 -16.26 8.15
N SER A 120 0.30 -15.38 8.98
CA SER A 120 1.25 -15.78 10.02
C SER A 120 0.60 -16.71 11.05
N ASP A 121 -0.62 -16.40 11.51
CA ASP A 121 -1.38 -17.25 12.44
C ASP A 121 -1.71 -18.63 11.85
N VAL A 122 -2.04 -18.69 10.56
CA VAL A 122 -2.31 -19.96 9.85
C VAL A 122 -1.06 -20.82 9.76
N THR A 123 0.11 -20.21 9.57
CA THR A 123 1.39 -20.92 9.46
C THR A 123 1.83 -21.51 10.80
N GLU A 124 1.66 -20.77 11.90
CA GLU A 124 1.90 -21.29 13.25
C GLU A 124 0.91 -22.41 13.63
N GLY A 125 -0.37 -22.25 13.27
CA GLY A 125 -1.41 -23.26 13.52
C GLY A 125 -1.23 -24.55 12.70
N ALA A 126 -0.66 -24.47 11.50
CA ALA A 126 -0.35 -25.64 10.67
C ALA A 126 0.88 -26.42 11.18
N GLY A 127 1.89 -25.73 11.73
CA GLY A 127 3.08 -26.35 12.32
C GLY A 127 2.82 -27.09 13.64
N ASN A 128 1.74 -26.76 14.36
CA ASN A 128 1.43 -27.30 15.69
C ASN A 128 0.43 -28.48 15.67
N ARG A 129 0.13 -29.09 14.51
CA ARG A 129 -0.82 -30.21 14.42
C ARG A 129 -0.10 -31.53 14.74
N PRO A 130 -0.40 -32.24 15.86
CA PRO A 130 0.31 -33.45 16.23
C PRO A 130 0.11 -34.55 15.18
N ALA A 131 1.21 -35.19 14.77
CA ALA A 131 1.20 -36.36 13.90
C ALA A 131 0.44 -37.48 14.60
N ASN A 132 -0.82 -37.67 14.21
CA ASN A 132 -1.63 -38.78 14.67
C ASN A 132 -1.05 -40.08 14.08
N ALA A 133 -0.33 -40.85 14.90
CA ALA A 133 0.18 -42.17 14.53
C ALA A 133 -0.94 -43.21 14.74
N PRO A 134 -1.31 -44.01 13.73
CA PRO A 134 -2.13 -45.18 13.96
C PRO A 134 -1.26 -46.29 14.57
N GLY A 135 -1.73 -46.87 15.68
CA GLY A 135 -1.18 -48.07 16.31
C GLY A 135 -1.64 -49.36 15.65
#